data_AF-A0A8C3SRX9-F1
#
_entry.id   AF-A0A8C3SRX9-F1
#
_cell.length_a   1.000
_cell.length_b   1.000
_cell.length_c   1.000
_cell.angle_alpha   90.00
_cell.angle_beta   90.00
_cell.angle_gamma   90.00
#
_symmetry.space_group_name_H-M   'P 1'
#
loop_
_entity.id
_entity.type
_entity.pdbx_description
1 polymer ?
#
loop_
_entity_poly.entity_id
_entity_poly.type
_entity_poly.pdbx_seq_one_letter_code
_entity_poly.pdbx_strand_id
1 'polypeptide(L)'
;LPTLKLCPCTVKALYDYKAQREDELSFCKQAIIHNVDKQDGGWWRGDYGGKKQLWFPANYVEEIMNTPVQEQDEASAENSPLGNFLKGFIDVPSCHVVISKDGRSSKPFVFTIHSQQMSHPSQSLDVAADTQEELNDWVAKIREATQNADARMQEGKIMERRKKIALELSELVVYCRPVPFDEEKIGTEKACYRDMSSFPETKAEKYANRSKGKKFLQYNRRQLSRVYPKGQRLDSSNYDPLPMWICGSQLVALNFQTPDKPMQLNQALFMLGGRSGYVLQPDIMRDDLFDPFDKSSLKIVEPITILGARHLPKNGRSIVCPFVEVEVCGSEFDSSKNKTDVVADNGLNPVWLFKQFVFDINNPEFAFLRFVVYEEDMFSDPNFLAQATFPVKGLKTGTGGLPPAPPLHAPSPR
;
A
#
# COMPACT_ATOMS: atom_id res chain seq x y z
N LEU A 1 36.93 -27.71 -15.62
CA LEU A 1 36.01 -27.53 -16.77
C LEU A 1 35.26 -28.84 -16.97
N PRO A 2 33.97 -28.87 -16.60
CA PRO A 2 32.94 -29.00 -17.63
C PRO A 2 31.67 -28.13 -17.42
N THR A 3 31.17 -27.63 -18.57
CA THR A 3 29.79 -27.37 -19.03
C THR A 3 28.73 -26.75 -18.09
N LEU A 4 28.47 -25.44 -18.31
CA LEU A 4 27.23 -24.73 -18.00
C LEU A 4 26.03 -25.40 -18.72
N LYS A 5 25.00 -25.81 -17.97
CA LYS A 5 23.67 -26.10 -18.52
C LYS A 5 22.86 -24.79 -18.52
N LEU A 6 22.61 -24.24 -19.72
CA LEU A 6 21.78 -23.06 -19.93
C LEU A 6 20.30 -23.34 -19.65
N CYS A 7 19.64 -22.37 -19.01
CA CYS A 7 18.18 -22.28 -18.92
C CYS A 7 17.60 -22.20 -20.36
N PRO A 8 16.49 -22.88 -20.69
CA PRO A 8 15.94 -22.85 -22.05
C PRO A 8 15.42 -21.45 -22.39
N CYS A 9 16.20 -20.71 -23.18
CA CYS A 9 15.82 -19.41 -23.71
C CYS A 9 14.76 -19.59 -24.81
N THR A 10 13.75 -18.71 -24.87
CA THR A 10 12.76 -18.64 -25.96
C THR A 10 12.86 -17.29 -26.63
N VAL A 11 12.85 -17.29 -27.96
CA VAL A 11 13.00 -16.08 -28.77
C VAL A 11 11.90 -16.00 -29.82
N LYS A 12 11.61 -14.77 -30.26
CA LYS A 12 10.62 -14.48 -31.30
C LYS A 12 11.33 -13.94 -32.54
N ALA A 13 11.01 -14.50 -33.70
CA ALA A 13 11.56 -14.04 -34.97
C ALA A 13 11.03 -12.64 -35.36
N LEU A 14 11.96 -11.72 -35.65
CA LEU A 14 11.66 -10.37 -36.12
C LEU A 14 11.44 -10.32 -37.65
N TYR A 15 12.03 -11.28 -38.37
CA TYR A 15 12.01 -11.38 -39.84
C TYR A 15 11.85 -12.84 -40.28
N ASP A 16 11.44 -13.05 -41.53
CA ASP A 16 11.48 -14.37 -42.15
C ASP A 16 12.95 -14.78 -42.39
N TYR A 17 13.25 -16.05 -42.21
CA TYR A 17 14.56 -16.61 -42.51
C TYR A 17 14.43 -17.99 -43.16
N LYS A 18 15.11 -18.16 -44.29
CA LYS A 18 15.14 -19.42 -45.04
C LYS A 18 16.54 -20.00 -44.96
N ALA A 19 16.64 -21.21 -44.41
CA ALA A 19 17.88 -21.97 -44.30
C ALA A 19 18.60 -22.03 -45.66
N GLN A 20 19.86 -21.62 -45.65
CA GLN A 20 20.82 -21.70 -46.75
C GLN A 20 21.64 -22.98 -46.68
N ARG A 21 21.76 -23.57 -45.47
CA ARG A 21 22.43 -24.84 -45.22
C ARG A 21 21.50 -25.86 -44.56
N GLU A 22 21.86 -27.14 -44.63
CA GLU A 22 21.03 -28.21 -44.07
C GLU A 22 20.95 -28.18 -42.54
N ASP A 23 21.96 -27.59 -41.89
CA ASP A 23 22.05 -27.41 -40.44
C ASP A 23 21.39 -26.11 -39.94
N GLU A 24 20.77 -25.33 -40.83
CA GLU A 24 20.07 -24.08 -40.50
C GLU A 24 18.56 -24.27 -40.36
N LEU A 25 17.96 -23.48 -39.47
CA LEU A 25 16.54 -23.50 -39.13
C LEU A 25 15.77 -22.48 -39.99
N SER A 26 14.81 -22.92 -40.81
CA SER A 26 13.89 -22.01 -41.50
C SER A 26 12.71 -21.63 -40.61
N PHE A 27 12.37 -20.34 -40.55
CA PHE A 27 11.22 -19.84 -39.79
C PHE A 27 10.63 -18.58 -40.43
N CYS A 28 9.37 -18.29 -40.12
CA CYS A 28 8.71 -17.05 -40.51
C CYS A 28 8.84 -15.99 -39.42
N LYS A 29 8.65 -14.73 -39.78
CA LYS A 29 8.48 -13.60 -38.85
C LYS A 29 7.38 -13.95 -37.85
N GLN A 30 7.62 -13.62 -36.59
CA GLN A 30 6.79 -13.96 -35.42
C GLN A 30 6.83 -15.44 -35.00
N ALA A 31 7.62 -16.30 -35.65
CA ALA A 31 7.88 -17.64 -35.17
C ALA A 31 8.47 -17.61 -33.76
N ILE A 32 8.00 -18.51 -32.89
CA ILE A 32 8.52 -18.69 -31.55
C ILE A 32 9.48 -19.88 -31.57
N ILE A 33 10.76 -19.62 -31.30
CA ILE A 33 11.82 -20.61 -31.32
C ILE A 33 12.18 -20.95 -29.87
N HIS A 34 12.09 -22.23 -29.53
CA HIS A 34 12.27 -22.75 -28.17
C HIS A 34 13.64 -23.39 -27.98
N ASN A 35 14.01 -23.66 -26.72
CA ASN A 35 15.25 -24.35 -26.34
C ASN A 35 16.50 -23.71 -26.98
N VAL A 36 16.57 -22.38 -26.94
CA VAL A 36 17.64 -21.64 -27.60
C VAL A 36 18.95 -21.76 -26.83
N ASP A 37 19.96 -22.28 -27.52
CA ASP A 37 21.34 -22.37 -27.08
C ASP A 37 22.14 -21.20 -27.68
N LYS A 38 22.48 -20.25 -26.82
CA LYS A 38 23.20 -19.02 -27.20
C LYS A 38 24.70 -19.28 -27.25
N GLN A 39 25.30 -18.96 -28.39
CA GLN A 39 26.74 -19.03 -28.59
C GLN A 39 27.31 -17.66 -28.99
N ASP A 40 28.54 -17.41 -28.59
CA ASP A 40 29.30 -16.25 -29.02
C ASP A 40 29.69 -16.43 -30.50
N GLY A 41 29.21 -15.55 -31.38
CA GLY A 41 29.44 -15.66 -32.83
C GLY A 41 28.26 -15.27 -33.73
N GLY A 42 27.16 -14.79 -33.16
CA GLY A 42 26.02 -14.26 -33.92
C GLY A 42 25.06 -15.30 -34.50
N TRP A 43 25.30 -16.58 -34.21
CA TRP A 43 24.44 -17.70 -34.58
C TRP A 43 24.06 -18.51 -33.34
N TRP A 44 22.76 -18.79 -33.19
CA TRP A 44 22.20 -19.56 -32.08
C TRP A 44 21.55 -20.84 -32.60
N ARG A 45 21.32 -21.82 -31.71
CA ARG A 45 20.57 -23.04 -32.07
C ARG A 45 19.24 -23.08 -31.35
N GLY A 46 18.22 -23.67 -31.95
CA GLY A 46 16.91 -23.82 -31.32
C GLY A 46 15.96 -24.71 -32.09
N ASP A 47 14.75 -24.84 -31.55
CA ASP A 47 13.73 -25.76 -32.01
C ASP A 47 12.55 -25.00 -32.62
N TYR A 48 12.17 -25.34 -33.86
CA TYR A 48 11.01 -24.77 -34.55
C TYR A 48 10.51 -25.71 -35.66
N GLY A 49 9.18 -25.78 -35.85
CA GLY A 49 8.58 -26.53 -36.96
C GLY A 49 8.92 -28.02 -37.01
N GLY A 50 9.07 -28.65 -35.83
CA GLY A 50 9.46 -30.07 -35.70
C GLY A 50 10.95 -30.36 -35.88
N LYS A 51 11.76 -29.38 -36.30
CA LYS A 51 13.22 -29.47 -36.35
C LYS A 51 13.82 -29.02 -35.01
N LYS A 52 14.87 -29.72 -34.56
CA LYS A 52 15.48 -29.49 -33.24
C LYS A 52 16.94 -29.10 -33.38
N GLN A 53 17.37 -28.14 -32.57
CA GLN A 53 18.77 -27.72 -32.41
C GLN A 53 19.48 -27.37 -33.74
N LEU A 54 18.79 -26.67 -34.64
CA LEU A 54 19.37 -26.14 -35.87
C LEU A 54 19.74 -24.67 -35.72
N TRP A 55 20.69 -24.21 -36.53
CA TRP A 55 21.28 -22.89 -36.46
C TRP A 55 20.41 -21.78 -37.04
N PHE A 56 20.42 -20.61 -36.42
CA PHE A 56 19.80 -19.41 -36.98
C PHE A 56 20.53 -18.13 -36.55
N PRO A 57 20.41 -17.03 -37.32
CA PRO A 57 21.06 -15.77 -36.98
C PRO A 57 20.45 -15.13 -35.73
N ALA A 58 21.28 -14.81 -34.74
CA ALA A 58 20.85 -14.20 -33.48
C ALA A 58 20.20 -12.82 -33.68
N ASN A 59 20.62 -12.07 -34.69
CA ASN A 59 20.10 -10.74 -35.01
C ASN A 59 18.73 -10.77 -35.72
N TYR A 60 18.19 -11.96 -36.02
CA TYR A 60 16.86 -12.12 -36.64
C TYR A 60 15.76 -12.37 -35.60
N VAL A 61 16.10 -12.38 -34.31
CA VAL A 61 15.19 -12.72 -33.23
C VAL A 61 15.31 -11.72 -32.08
N GLU A 62 14.25 -11.58 -31.29
CA GLU A 62 14.24 -10.87 -30.01
C GLU A 62 13.94 -11.87 -28.89
N GLU A 63 14.52 -11.67 -27.71
CA GLU A 63 14.23 -12.51 -26.55
C GLU A 63 12.85 -12.18 -25.99
N ILE A 64 12.04 -13.22 -25.77
CA ILE A 64 10.77 -13.05 -25.06
C ILE A 64 11.09 -13.08 -23.57
N MET A 65 11.07 -11.92 -22.92
CA MET A 65 11.02 -11.86 -21.47
C MET A 65 9.64 -12.40 -21.04
N ASN A 66 9.62 -13.54 -20.36
CA ASN A 66 8.41 -13.98 -19.67
C ASN A 66 8.19 -13.02 -18.50
N THR A 67 7.37 -11.99 -18.72
CA THR A 67 6.74 -11.25 -17.62
C THR A 67 5.71 -12.19 -17.01
N PRO A 68 5.86 -12.69 -15.77
CA PRO A 68 4.80 -13.45 -15.15
C PRO A 68 3.55 -12.56 -15.05
N VAL A 69 2.42 -13.18 -15.40
CA VAL A 69 1.08 -12.60 -15.56
C VAL A 69 0.69 -11.79 -14.32
N GLN A 70 0.51 -10.47 -14.48
CA GLN A 70 0.25 -9.49 -13.42
C GLN A 70 -1.14 -9.59 -12.74
N GLU A 71 -2.06 -10.45 -13.19
CA GLU A 71 -3.46 -10.38 -12.74
C GLU A 71 -3.83 -11.36 -11.60
N GLN A 72 -2.95 -12.29 -11.21
CA GLN A 72 -3.21 -13.24 -10.10
C GLN A 72 -2.46 -12.94 -8.80
N ASP A 73 -1.49 -12.01 -8.79
CA ASP A 73 -0.59 -11.77 -7.66
C ASP A 73 -1.06 -10.71 -6.65
N GLU A 74 -2.03 -9.84 -6.97
CA GLU A 74 -2.42 -8.76 -6.04
C GLU A 74 -3.11 -9.29 -4.78
N ALA A 75 -4.02 -10.27 -4.90
CA ALA A 75 -4.75 -10.81 -3.76
C ALA A 75 -3.88 -11.68 -2.82
N SER A 76 -2.80 -12.28 -3.34
CA SER A 76 -1.84 -13.07 -2.56
C SER A 76 -0.82 -12.16 -1.83
N ALA A 77 -0.46 -11.03 -2.44
CA ALA A 77 0.42 -10.03 -1.86
C ALA A 77 -0.21 -9.28 -0.68
N GLU A 78 -1.50 -8.93 -0.74
CA GLU A 78 -2.14 -8.10 0.30
C GLU A 78 -2.19 -8.73 1.71
N ASN A 79 -2.19 -10.06 1.78
CA ASN A 79 -2.22 -10.82 3.04
C ASN A 79 -0.84 -11.31 3.48
N SER A 80 0.18 -11.18 2.62
CA SER A 80 1.55 -11.55 2.94
C SER A 80 2.10 -10.66 4.05
N PRO A 81 2.91 -11.18 5.00
CA PRO A 81 3.60 -10.37 6.00
C PRO A 81 4.40 -9.19 5.40
N LEU A 82 4.80 -9.29 4.13
CA LEU A 82 5.57 -8.25 3.43
C LEU A 82 4.71 -7.19 2.74
N GLY A 83 3.39 -7.41 2.60
CA GLY A 83 2.48 -6.51 1.88
C GLY A 83 3.03 -6.11 0.50
N ASN A 84 3.06 -4.81 0.23
CA ASN A 84 3.52 -4.23 -1.04
C ASN A 84 5.01 -4.46 -1.33
N PHE A 85 5.82 -4.89 -0.35
CA PHE A 85 7.23 -5.24 -0.57
C PHE A 85 7.43 -6.68 -1.03
N LEU A 86 6.34 -7.47 -1.16
CA LEU A 86 6.45 -8.82 -1.67
C LEU A 86 6.95 -8.80 -3.12
N LYS A 87 8.13 -9.39 -3.36
CA LYS A 87 8.69 -9.57 -4.71
C LYS A 87 8.55 -11.00 -5.24
N GLY A 88 8.21 -11.93 -4.37
CA GLY A 88 8.09 -13.35 -4.67
C GLY A 88 7.92 -14.16 -3.39
N PHE A 89 7.48 -15.40 -3.55
CA PHE A 89 7.27 -16.33 -2.45
C PHE A 89 7.95 -17.67 -2.76
N ILE A 90 8.27 -18.41 -1.70
CA ILE A 90 8.83 -19.76 -1.79
C ILE A 90 7.97 -20.66 -0.91
N ASP A 91 7.48 -21.76 -1.48
CA ASP A 91 6.75 -22.77 -0.73
C ASP A 91 7.72 -23.60 0.12
N VAL A 92 7.76 -23.32 1.43
CA VAL A 92 8.80 -23.83 2.35
C VAL A 92 8.78 -25.37 2.50
N PRO A 93 7.63 -26.06 2.56
CA PRO A 93 7.59 -27.53 2.63
C PRO A 93 8.21 -28.24 1.42
N SER A 94 8.21 -27.62 0.23
CA SER A 94 8.75 -28.21 -1.00
C SER A 94 10.20 -27.83 -1.29
N CYS A 95 10.89 -27.21 -0.32
CA CYS A 95 12.25 -26.71 -0.49
C CYS A 95 13.32 -27.52 0.24
N HIS A 96 14.53 -27.54 -0.33
CA HIS A 96 15.73 -28.03 0.33
C HIS A 96 16.85 -26.98 0.31
N VAL A 97 17.60 -26.90 1.40
CA VAL A 97 18.64 -25.87 1.59
C VAL A 97 20.03 -26.48 1.74
N VAL A 98 20.98 -26.00 0.93
CA VAL A 98 22.37 -26.46 0.88
C VAL A 98 23.33 -25.31 1.17
N ILE A 99 24.29 -25.50 2.08
CA ILE A 99 25.31 -24.48 2.41
C ILE A 99 26.48 -24.59 1.42
N SER A 100 26.93 -23.46 0.86
CA SER A 100 28.16 -23.40 0.07
C SER A 100 29.37 -23.22 0.99
N LYS A 101 30.29 -24.19 1.01
CA LYS A 101 31.47 -24.19 1.89
C LYS A 101 32.50 -23.12 1.51
N ASP A 102 32.60 -22.79 0.23
CA ASP A 102 33.60 -21.86 -0.32
C ASP A 102 32.99 -20.48 -0.66
N GLY A 103 31.75 -20.24 -0.23
CA GLY A 103 30.99 -19.06 -0.65
C GLY A 103 30.59 -19.11 -2.14
N ARG A 104 30.12 -17.98 -2.68
CA ARG A 104 29.80 -17.81 -4.11
C ARG A 104 29.92 -16.34 -4.51
N SER A 105 30.42 -16.05 -5.71
CA SER A 105 30.44 -14.68 -6.28
C SER A 105 30.98 -13.60 -5.32
N SER A 106 32.15 -13.84 -4.71
CA SER A 106 32.81 -12.95 -3.73
C SER A 106 32.08 -12.75 -2.38
N LYS A 107 31.02 -13.51 -2.10
CA LYS A 107 30.34 -13.57 -0.80
C LYS A 107 30.75 -14.83 -0.05
N PRO A 108 31.27 -14.73 1.20
CA PRO A 108 31.80 -15.88 1.95
C PRO A 108 30.71 -16.78 2.56
N PHE A 109 29.56 -16.22 2.96
CA PHE A 109 28.50 -16.97 3.64
C PHE A 109 27.29 -17.08 2.73
N VAL A 110 27.18 -18.18 1.98
CA VAL A 110 26.09 -18.39 1.00
C VAL A 110 25.43 -19.75 1.20
N PHE A 111 24.10 -19.77 1.13
CA PHE A 111 23.31 -21.00 1.03
C PHE A 111 22.36 -20.94 -0.17
N THR A 112 22.05 -22.09 -0.75
CA THR A 112 21.17 -22.23 -1.91
C THR A 112 19.87 -22.91 -1.50
N ILE A 113 18.74 -22.28 -1.82
CA ILE A 113 17.40 -22.83 -1.66
C ILE A 113 16.99 -23.42 -3.01
N HIS A 114 16.55 -24.68 -3.01
CA HIS A 114 16.04 -25.34 -4.20
C HIS A 114 14.56 -25.70 -4.00
N SER A 115 13.69 -25.23 -4.90
CA SER A 115 12.24 -25.49 -4.85
C SER A 115 11.83 -26.63 -5.80
N GLN A 116 10.96 -27.53 -5.33
CA GLN A 116 10.39 -28.64 -6.11
C GLN A 116 8.93 -28.37 -6.50
N GLN A 117 8.62 -27.27 -7.21
CA GLN A 117 7.30 -27.12 -7.81
C GLN A 117 7.20 -27.87 -9.15
N MET A 118 6.18 -28.73 -9.26
CA MET A 118 5.84 -29.51 -10.45
C MET A 118 5.48 -28.59 -11.63
N SER A 119 6.43 -28.31 -12.52
CA SER A 119 6.26 -28.08 -13.98
C SER A 119 7.44 -27.32 -14.61
N HIS A 120 8.33 -26.72 -13.82
CA HIS A 120 9.53 -26.04 -14.31
C HIS A 120 10.81 -26.60 -13.68
N PRO A 121 11.92 -26.73 -14.42
CA PRO A 121 13.15 -27.31 -13.88
C PRO A 121 13.75 -26.40 -12.80
N SER A 122 13.65 -26.86 -11.54
CA SER A 122 14.48 -26.50 -10.39
C SER A 122 14.98 -25.05 -10.34
N GLN A 123 14.13 -24.11 -9.90
CA GLN A 123 14.59 -22.79 -9.50
C GLN A 123 15.44 -22.92 -8.22
N SER A 124 16.74 -22.65 -8.34
CA SER A 124 17.66 -22.52 -7.21
C SER A 124 17.91 -21.04 -6.93
N LEU A 125 17.74 -20.61 -5.68
CA LEU A 125 18.03 -19.24 -5.22
C LEU A 125 19.23 -19.24 -4.28
N ASP A 126 20.29 -18.55 -4.67
CA ASP A 126 21.43 -18.30 -3.78
C ASP A 126 21.14 -17.10 -2.86
N VAL A 127 21.33 -17.30 -1.56
CA VAL A 127 21.12 -16.29 -0.53
C VAL A 127 22.44 -16.11 0.24
N ALA A 128 22.92 -14.88 0.30
CA ALA A 128 24.09 -14.52 1.08
C ALA A 128 23.66 -13.94 2.45
N ALA A 129 24.38 -14.31 3.50
CA ALA A 129 24.27 -13.71 4.82
C ALA A 129 25.53 -12.86 5.12
N ASP A 130 25.44 -11.95 6.09
CA ASP A 130 26.56 -11.09 6.45
C ASP A 130 27.54 -11.81 7.40
N THR A 131 27.07 -12.83 8.14
CA THR A 131 27.90 -13.63 9.06
C THR A 131 27.63 -15.13 8.95
N GLN A 132 28.59 -15.94 9.41
CA GLN A 132 28.43 -17.39 9.51
C GLN A 132 27.33 -17.80 10.51
N GLU A 133 27.13 -17.03 11.57
CA GLU A 133 26.09 -17.27 12.58
C GLU A 133 24.71 -17.06 11.98
N GLU A 134 24.48 -15.95 11.26
CA GLU A 134 23.23 -15.70 10.55
C GLU A 134 22.95 -16.78 9.50
N LEU A 135 23.95 -17.19 8.72
CA LEU A 135 23.78 -18.29 7.75
C LEU A 135 23.28 -19.56 8.45
N ASN A 136 23.91 -19.93 9.55
CA ASN A 136 23.54 -21.13 10.30
C ASN A 136 22.13 -21.01 10.90
N ASP A 137 21.75 -19.85 11.43
CA ASP A 137 20.41 -19.61 11.97
C ASP A 137 19.35 -19.67 10.86
N TRP A 138 19.55 -18.96 9.74
CA TRP A 138 18.63 -19.01 8.59
C TRP A 138 18.41 -20.43 8.08
N VAL A 139 19.49 -21.19 7.85
CA VAL A 139 19.39 -22.57 7.36
C VAL A 139 18.68 -23.48 8.36
N ALA A 140 18.97 -23.33 9.66
CA ALA A 140 18.30 -24.10 10.72
C ALA A 140 16.80 -23.80 10.77
N LYS A 141 16.43 -22.50 10.76
CA LYS A 141 15.03 -22.05 10.82
C LYS A 141 14.22 -22.46 9.60
N ILE A 142 14.80 -22.39 8.39
CA ILE A 142 14.13 -22.83 7.16
C ILE A 142 13.90 -24.35 7.21
N ARG A 143 14.91 -25.15 7.59
CA ARG A 143 14.77 -26.61 7.71
C ARG A 143 13.74 -27.01 8.75
N GLU A 144 13.71 -26.33 9.89
CA GLU A 144 12.69 -26.53 10.93
C GLU A 144 11.28 -26.18 10.41
N ALA A 145 11.14 -25.09 9.66
CA ALA A 145 9.86 -24.68 9.09
C ALA A 145 9.35 -25.67 8.02
N THR A 146 10.24 -26.27 7.21
CA THR A 146 9.90 -27.36 6.27
C THR A 146 9.32 -28.58 7.01
N GLN A 147 9.71 -28.82 8.27
CA GLN A 147 9.26 -29.97 9.05
C GLN A 147 8.02 -29.70 9.92
N ASN A 148 7.80 -28.45 10.36
CA ASN A 148 6.84 -28.13 11.44
C ASN A 148 5.95 -26.89 11.18
N ALA A 149 5.61 -26.59 9.91
CA ALA A 149 4.92 -25.35 9.51
C ALA A 149 3.65 -25.01 10.34
N ASP A 150 2.83 -26.00 10.70
CA ASP A 150 1.56 -25.78 11.41
C ASP A 150 1.69 -25.64 12.94
N ALA A 151 2.73 -26.21 13.56
CA ALA A 151 2.86 -26.27 15.02
C ALA A 151 3.25 -24.91 15.65
N ARG A 152 4.05 -24.12 14.93
CA ARG A 152 4.67 -22.88 15.45
C ARG A 152 3.68 -21.72 15.63
N MET A 153 2.68 -21.61 14.75
CA MET A 153 1.67 -20.54 14.82
C MET A 153 0.78 -20.66 16.06
N GLN A 154 0.61 -21.88 16.56
CA GLN A 154 -0.19 -22.19 17.75
C GLN A 154 0.59 -21.88 19.04
N GLU A 155 1.90 -22.18 19.10
CA GLU A 155 2.74 -21.96 20.28
C GLU A 155 2.93 -20.49 20.65
N GLY A 156 3.12 -19.60 19.67
CA GLY A 156 3.28 -18.17 19.91
C GLY A 156 2.07 -17.54 20.63
N LYS A 157 0.86 -17.96 20.23
CA LYS A 157 -0.40 -17.53 20.87
C LYS A 157 -0.55 -18.06 22.30
N ILE A 158 -0.05 -19.26 22.58
CA ILE A 158 -0.09 -19.87 23.91
C ILE A 158 0.93 -19.17 24.84
N MET A 159 2.10 -18.81 24.32
CA MET A 159 3.15 -18.13 25.08
C MET A 159 2.75 -16.70 25.47
N GLU A 160 2.08 -15.95 24.59
CA GLU A 160 1.51 -14.63 24.94
C GLU A 160 0.47 -14.72 26.07
N ARG A 161 -0.40 -15.74 26.04
CA ARG A 161 -1.44 -15.94 27.07
C ARG A 161 -0.88 -16.33 28.44
N ARG A 162 0.35 -16.83 28.52
CA ARG A 162 0.98 -17.32 29.76
C ARG A 162 1.84 -16.29 30.49
N LYS A 163 2.07 -15.10 29.92
CA LYS A 163 2.88 -14.07 30.60
C LYS A 163 2.11 -13.49 31.79
N LYS A 164 2.65 -13.69 32.99
CA LYS A 164 2.16 -13.06 34.22
C LYS A 164 2.55 -11.57 34.18
N ILE A 165 1.57 -10.69 34.27
CA ILE A 165 1.78 -9.24 34.33
C ILE A 165 2.17 -8.88 35.76
N ALA A 166 3.22 -8.06 35.92
CA ALA A 166 3.64 -7.55 37.24
C ALA A 166 2.54 -6.67 37.85
N LEU A 167 2.29 -6.82 39.15
CA LEU A 167 1.20 -6.12 39.83
C LEU A 167 1.42 -4.60 39.79
N GLU A 168 2.65 -4.15 40.01
CA GLU A 168 3.05 -2.75 40.04
C GLU A 168 2.77 -2.05 38.71
N LEU A 169 2.90 -2.77 37.58
CA LEU A 169 2.55 -2.25 36.26
C LEU A 169 1.03 -2.27 36.03
N SER A 170 0.34 -3.29 36.52
CA SER A 170 -1.12 -3.41 36.40
C SER A 170 -1.86 -2.32 37.18
N GLU A 171 -1.34 -1.90 38.33
CA GLU A 171 -1.94 -0.86 39.17
C GLU A 171 -1.94 0.53 38.51
N LEU A 172 -1.05 0.78 37.54
CA LEU A 172 -1.00 2.03 36.78
C LEU A 172 -2.15 2.15 35.75
N VAL A 173 -2.85 1.06 35.43
CA VAL A 173 -3.89 1.03 34.39
C VAL A 173 -5.27 1.35 34.97
N VAL A 174 -5.58 2.65 35.10
CA VAL A 174 -6.84 3.12 35.72
C VAL A 174 -8.01 3.17 34.74
N TYR A 175 -7.87 3.85 33.59
CA TYR A 175 -8.96 4.13 32.65
C TYR A 175 -8.88 3.40 31.31
N CYS A 176 -7.67 3.14 30.82
CA CYS A 176 -7.47 2.52 29.52
C CYS A 176 -7.23 1.02 29.71
N ARG A 177 -8.16 0.31 30.37
CA ARG A 177 -7.99 -1.12 30.65
C ARG A 177 -8.24 -1.91 29.37
N PRO A 178 -7.23 -2.61 28.83
CA PRO A 178 -7.40 -3.34 27.59
C PRO A 178 -8.23 -4.60 27.85
N VAL A 179 -9.39 -4.71 27.19
CA VAL A 179 -10.26 -5.89 27.27
C VAL A 179 -10.61 -6.42 25.87
N PRO A 180 -10.92 -7.73 25.74
CA PRO A 180 -11.52 -8.26 24.52
C PRO A 180 -12.81 -7.49 24.19
N PHE A 181 -12.94 -7.11 22.92
CA PHE A 181 -14.17 -6.47 22.44
C PHE A 181 -15.35 -7.44 22.51
N ASP A 182 -16.47 -6.94 23.02
CA ASP A 182 -17.70 -7.70 23.24
C ASP A 182 -18.90 -6.85 22.77
N GLU A 183 -19.46 -7.23 21.63
CA GLU A 183 -20.53 -6.50 20.95
C GLU A 183 -21.85 -6.54 21.74
N GLU A 184 -22.07 -7.59 22.54
CA GLU A 184 -23.30 -7.77 23.33
C GLU A 184 -23.39 -6.82 24.52
N LYS A 185 -22.25 -6.32 25.01
CA LYS A 185 -22.21 -5.36 26.13
C LYS A 185 -22.64 -3.95 25.71
N ILE A 186 -22.59 -3.62 24.43
CA ILE A 186 -22.81 -2.26 23.93
C ILE A 186 -24.25 -1.81 24.23
N GLY A 187 -24.37 -0.70 24.95
CA GLY A 187 -25.65 -0.13 25.36
C GLY A 187 -26.27 -0.78 26.61
N THR A 188 -25.54 -1.67 27.28
CA THR A 188 -25.98 -2.32 28.52
C THR A 188 -25.23 -1.76 29.74
N GLU A 189 -25.72 -2.06 30.94
CA GLU A 189 -25.04 -1.72 32.20
C GLU A 189 -23.68 -2.38 32.37
N LYS A 190 -23.41 -3.46 31.62
CA LYS A 190 -22.13 -4.17 31.61
C LYS A 190 -21.01 -3.39 30.90
N ALA A 191 -21.35 -2.34 30.14
CA ALA A 191 -20.37 -1.49 29.46
C ALA A 191 -19.65 -0.56 30.45
N CYS A 192 -18.38 -0.87 30.75
CA CYS A 192 -17.55 -0.08 31.65
C CYS A 192 -16.75 0.99 30.88
N TYR A 193 -16.88 2.25 31.28
CA TYR A 193 -16.17 3.37 30.65
C TYR A 193 -14.65 3.34 30.83
N ARG A 194 -14.13 2.52 31.75
CA ARG A 194 -12.69 2.28 31.98
C ARG A 194 -12.13 1.14 31.13
N ASP A 195 -12.97 0.49 30.34
CA ASP A 195 -12.56 -0.60 29.47
C ASP A 195 -12.46 -0.09 28.04
N MET A 196 -11.39 -0.48 27.36
CA MET A 196 -11.17 -0.13 25.96
C MET A 196 -10.72 -1.35 25.16
N SER A 197 -10.97 -1.32 23.85
CA SER A 197 -10.53 -2.37 22.94
C SER A 197 -9.70 -1.81 21.80
N SER A 198 -8.71 -2.59 21.36
CA SER A 198 -7.86 -2.26 20.21
C SER A 198 -8.23 -3.13 19.01
N PHE A 199 -8.16 -2.56 17.82
CA PHE A 199 -8.57 -3.17 16.56
C PHE A 199 -7.48 -2.94 15.51
N PRO A 200 -6.93 -3.98 14.86
CA PRO A 200 -6.25 -3.77 13.59
C PRO A 200 -7.24 -3.22 12.56
N GLU A 201 -6.79 -2.42 11.60
CA GLU A 201 -7.63 -1.77 10.58
C GLU A 201 -8.64 -2.74 9.94
N THR A 202 -8.18 -3.94 9.56
CA THR A 202 -8.99 -4.97 8.89
C THR A 202 -10.11 -5.53 9.77
N LYS A 203 -9.96 -5.47 11.10
CA LYS A 203 -11.01 -5.83 12.05
C LYS A 203 -11.94 -4.63 12.30
N ALA A 204 -11.39 -3.42 12.35
CA ALA A 204 -12.17 -2.20 12.54
C ALA A 204 -13.15 -1.96 11.38
N GLU A 205 -12.74 -2.20 10.13
CA GLU A 205 -13.58 -2.11 8.93
C GLU A 205 -14.83 -3.01 8.99
N LYS A 206 -14.75 -4.15 9.70
CA LYS A 206 -15.92 -5.03 9.92
C LYS A 206 -16.98 -4.42 10.83
N TYR A 207 -16.62 -3.38 11.59
CA TYR A 207 -17.54 -2.62 12.45
C TYR A 207 -17.87 -1.25 11.87
N ALA A 208 -16.90 -0.61 11.20
CA ALA A 208 -17.05 0.69 10.54
C ALA A 208 -17.63 0.56 9.11
N ASN A 209 -18.84 0.03 9.01
CA ASN A 209 -19.57 -0.12 7.75
C ASN A 209 -21.07 0.08 7.94
N ARG A 210 -21.83 0.09 6.84
CA ARG A 210 -23.29 0.33 6.84
C ARG A 210 -24.09 -0.54 7.80
N SER A 211 -23.66 -1.77 8.05
CA SER A 211 -24.40 -2.73 8.90
C SER A 211 -24.15 -2.55 10.39
N LYS A 212 -22.93 -2.16 10.78
CA LYS A 212 -22.48 -2.13 12.18
C LYS A 212 -22.05 -0.75 12.67
N GLY A 213 -21.93 0.23 11.78
CA GLY A 213 -21.40 1.56 12.07
C GLY A 213 -22.13 2.27 13.20
N LYS A 214 -23.47 2.24 13.17
CA LYS A 214 -24.30 2.79 14.24
C LYS A 214 -24.04 2.12 15.60
N LYS A 215 -23.86 0.80 15.61
CA LYS A 215 -23.56 0.04 16.83
C LYS A 215 -22.16 0.35 17.35
N PHE A 216 -21.19 0.49 16.45
CA PHE A 216 -19.82 0.88 16.81
C PHE A 216 -19.75 2.32 17.32
N LEU A 217 -20.54 3.23 16.75
CA LEU A 217 -20.72 4.59 17.26
C LEU A 217 -21.31 4.60 18.67
N GLN A 218 -22.33 3.76 18.94
CA GLN A 218 -22.89 3.59 20.28
C GLN A 218 -21.83 3.13 21.30
N TYR A 219 -20.94 2.19 20.92
CA TYR A 219 -19.80 1.78 21.74
C TYR A 219 -18.87 2.97 22.04
N ASN A 220 -18.50 3.72 21.01
CA ASN A 220 -17.54 4.82 21.11
C ASN A 220 -18.05 6.04 21.89
N ARG A 221 -19.36 6.17 22.12
CA ARG A 221 -19.90 7.21 23.02
C ARG A 221 -19.57 6.96 24.49
N ARG A 222 -19.31 5.71 24.87
CA ARG A 222 -19.08 5.30 26.27
C ARG A 222 -17.69 4.74 26.54
N GLN A 223 -17.07 4.10 25.55
CA GLN A 223 -15.77 3.43 25.68
C GLN A 223 -14.81 3.92 24.60
N LEU A 224 -13.50 3.74 24.82
CA LEU A 224 -12.49 4.09 23.84
C LEU A 224 -12.23 2.92 22.89
N SER A 225 -12.15 3.19 21.58
CA SER A 225 -11.53 2.29 20.62
C SER A 225 -10.19 2.82 20.15
N ARG A 226 -9.21 1.91 20.01
CA ARG A 226 -7.94 2.19 19.36
C ARG A 226 -7.84 1.40 18.06
N VAL A 227 -7.76 2.10 16.92
CA VAL A 227 -7.52 1.48 15.62
C VAL A 227 -6.06 1.68 15.24
N TYR A 228 -5.43 0.67 14.64
CA TYR A 228 -4.02 0.75 14.23
C TYR A 228 -3.77 0.01 12.92
N PRO A 229 -2.70 0.40 12.17
CA PRO A 229 -2.43 -0.18 10.86
C PRO A 229 -2.17 -1.69 10.92
N LYS A 230 -2.54 -2.43 9.86
CA LYS A 230 -2.25 -3.86 9.78
C LYS A 230 -0.73 -4.12 9.74
N GLY A 231 -0.28 -5.26 10.28
CA GLY A 231 1.14 -5.61 10.37
C GLY A 231 1.84 -5.74 9.02
N GLN A 232 1.08 -5.98 7.94
CA GLN A 232 1.56 -6.07 6.56
C GLN A 232 2.02 -4.73 5.97
N ARG A 233 1.68 -3.59 6.60
CA ARG A 233 2.12 -2.25 6.18
C ARG A 233 3.55 -1.97 6.65
N LEU A 234 4.49 -2.80 6.19
CA LEU A 234 5.92 -2.63 6.48
C LEU A 234 6.47 -1.32 5.89
N ASP A 235 5.82 -0.80 4.84
CA ASP A 235 6.12 0.49 4.22
C ASP A 235 5.68 1.68 5.09
N SER A 236 5.10 1.41 6.27
CA SER A 236 4.50 2.40 7.15
C SER A 236 3.37 3.20 6.49
N SER A 237 2.75 2.70 5.41
CA SER A 237 1.55 3.33 4.84
C SER A 237 0.43 3.42 5.89
N ASN A 238 -0.48 4.38 5.71
CA ASN A 238 -1.67 4.52 6.55
C ASN A 238 -2.95 4.03 5.86
N TYR A 239 -3.91 3.58 6.66
CA TYR A 239 -5.30 3.35 6.24
C TYR A 239 -6.08 4.66 6.24
N ASP A 240 -7.24 4.69 5.59
CA ASP A 240 -8.14 5.84 5.63
C ASP A 240 -8.78 5.99 7.03
N PRO A 241 -8.54 7.10 7.75
CA PRO A 241 -9.07 7.30 9.08
C PRO A 241 -10.55 7.71 9.10
N LEU A 242 -11.12 8.19 7.98
CA LEU A 242 -12.47 8.76 7.94
C LEU A 242 -13.57 7.76 8.36
N PRO A 243 -13.59 6.50 7.88
CA PRO A 243 -14.59 5.52 8.32
C PRO A 243 -14.54 5.24 9.82
N MET A 244 -13.35 5.33 10.43
CA MET A 244 -13.16 5.11 11.86
C MET A 244 -13.66 6.30 12.65
N TRP A 245 -13.29 7.51 12.25
CA TRP A 245 -13.71 8.75 12.92
C TRP A 245 -15.22 8.97 12.84
N ILE A 246 -15.87 8.75 11.68
CA ILE A 246 -17.33 8.94 11.56
C ILE A 246 -18.11 7.93 12.43
N CYS A 247 -17.53 6.75 12.70
CA CYS A 247 -18.06 5.80 13.67
C CYS A 247 -17.63 6.10 15.13
N GLY A 248 -17.06 7.27 15.38
CA GLY A 248 -16.73 7.77 16.72
C GLY A 248 -15.42 7.26 17.31
N SER A 249 -14.62 6.47 16.58
CA SER A 249 -13.34 5.97 17.09
C SER A 249 -12.39 7.13 17.42
N GLN A 250 -11.84 7.13 18.63
CA GLN A 250 -11.09 8.27 19.17
C GLN A 250 -9.58 8.11 18.97
N LEU A 251 -9.05 6.89 19.15
CA LEU A 251 -7.62 6.60 19.09
C LEU A 251 -7.27 5.94 17.74
N VAL A 252 -7.50 6.66 16.65
CA VAL A 252 -7.16 6.22 15.29
C VAL A 252 -5.67 6.45 15.05
N ALA A 253 -4.86 5.46 15.39
CA ALA A 253 -3.41 5.55 15.31
C ALA A 253 -2.93 5.43 13.86
N LEU A 254 -2.08 6.36 13.45
CA LEU A 254 -1.44 6.45 12.14
C LEU A 254 0.08 6.48 12.32
N ASN A 255 0.81 6.09 11.29
CA ASN A 255 2.25 6.22 11.14
C ASN A 255 2.60 7.68 10.84
N PHE A 256 2.94 8.46 11.87
CA PHE A 256 3.25 9.90 11.78
C PHE A 256 4.46 10.22 10.89
N GLN A 257 5.36 9.27 10.70
CA GLN A 257 6.52 9.40 9.82
C GLN A 257 6.16 9.40 8.33
N THR A 258 4.95 8.98 7.97
CA THR A 258 4.54 8.82 6.57
C THR A 258 3.72 10.04 6.12
N PRO A 259 4.19 10.83 5.14
CA PRO A 259 3.52 12.06 4.70
C PRO A 259 2.37 11.79 3.71
N ASP A 260 1.54 10.79 3.97
CA ASP A 260 0.44 10.37 3.10
C ASP A 260 -0.88 11.12 3.37
N LYS A 261 -1.90 10.87 2.53
CA LYS A 261 -3.21 11.50 2.64
C LYS A 261 -3.85 11.34 4.03
N PRO A 262 -3.86 10.13 4.65
CA PRO A 262 -4.32 9.96 6.03
C PRO A 262 -3.66 10.90 7.04
N MET A 263 -2.33 11.06 6.97
CA MET A 263 -1.63 11.97 7.87
C MET A 263 -1.99 13.45 7.62
N GLN A 264 -2.19 13.81 6.36
CA GLN A 264 -2.64 15.15 5.97
C GLN A 264 -4.06 15.45 6.49
N LEU A 265 -4.98 14.48 6.43
CA LEU A 265 -6.33 14.57 7.02
C LEU A 265 -6.26 14.68 8.55
N ASN A 266 -5.41 13.88 9.19
CA ASN A 266 -5.22 13.89 10.63
C ASN A 266 -4.78 15.27 11.12
N GLN A 267 -3.78 15.86 10.47
CA GLN A 267 -3.34 17.21 10.80
C GLN A 267 -4.44 18.25 10.59
N ALA A 268 -5.21 18.15 9.51
CA ALA A 268 -6.34 19.03 9.23
C ALA A 268 -7.43 18.95 10.31
N LEU A 269 -7.80 17.74 10.75
CA LEU A 269 -8.77 17.53 11.83
C LEU A 269 -8.32 18.24 13.10
N PHE A 270 -7.08 18.01 13.54
CA PHE A 270 -6.55 18.58 14.78
C PHE A 270 -6.24 20.08 14.71
N MET A 271 -6.39 20.74 13.55
CA MET A 271 -6.42 22.21 13.47
C MET A 271 -7.63 22.80 14.20
N LEU A 272 -8.78 22.11 14.23
CA LEU A 272 -10.00 22.59 14.92
C LEU A 272 -9.79 22.84 16.42
N GLY A 273 -8.93 22.04 17.05
CA GLY A 273 -8.60 22.12 18.48
C GLY A 273 -7.30 22.87 18.77
N GLY A 274 -6.83 23.72 17.85
CA GLY A 274 -5.56 24.44 18.00
C GLY A 274 -4.34 23.51 18.13
N ARG A 275 -4.42 22.30 17.55
CA ARG A 275 -3.40 21.24 17.64
C ARG A 275 -3.13 20.72 19.06
N SER A 276 -4.11 20.83 19.97
CA SER A 276 -4.02 20.26 21.32
C SER A 276 -4.00 18.73 21.37
N GLY A 277 -4.34 18.06 20.25
CA GLY A 277 -4.52 16.60 20.20
C GLY A 277 -5.93 16.14 20.57
N TYR A 278 -6.85 17.06 20.88
CA TYR A 278 -8.25 16.74 21.20
C TYR A 278 -9.20 17.64 20.41
N VAL A 279 -10.19 17.03 19.76
CA VAL A 279 -11.28 17.70 19.06
C VAL A 279 -12.58 17.07 19.53
N LEU A 280 -13.52 17.90 20.01
CA LEU A 280 -14.84 17.41 20.40
C LEU A 280 -15.58 16.91 19.16
N GLN A 281 -16.13 15.69 19.23
CA GLN A 281 -16.95 15.16 18.15
C GLN A 281 -18.23 16.01 17.96
N PRO A 282 -18.67 16.24 16.72
CA PRO A 282 -19.92 16.93 16.42
C PRO A 282 -21.11 16.40 17.22
N ASP A 283 -22.01 17.31 17.60
CA ASP A 283 -23.20 16.98 18.41
C ASP A 283 -24.05 15.88 17.78
N ILE A 284 -24.19 15.91 16.45
CA ILE A 284 -24.94 14.90 15.70
C ILE A 284 -24.37 13.49 15.87
N MET A 285 -23.04 13.33 15.95
CA MET A 285 -22.42 12.01 16.18
C MET A 285 -22.67 11.47 17.58
N ARG A 286 -23.06 12.33 18.53
CA ARG A 286 -23.42 11.99 19.91
C ARG A 286 -24.92 11.75 20.08
N ASP A 287 -25.74 11.96 19.05
CA ASP A 287 -27.18 11.68 19.01
C ASP A 287 -27.46 10.20 18.66
N ASP A 288 -28.32 9.52 19.41
CA ASP A 288 -28.69 8.11 19.21
C ASP A 288 -29.37 7.81 17.88
N LEU A 289 -29.92 8.82 17.21
CA LEU A 289 -30.57 8.67 15.92
C LEU A 289 -29.59 8.68 14.74
N PHE A 290 -28.43 9.31 14.88
CA PHE A 290 -27.47 9.47 13.79
C PHE A 290 -26.92 8.12 13.31
N ASP A 291 -26.83 7.98 11.99
CA ASP A 291 -26.18 6.86 11.32
C ASP A 291 -25.14 7.40 10.30
N PRO A 292 -23.85 7.09 10.48
CA PRO A 292 -22.77 7.51 9.58
C PRO A 292 -22.98 7.23 8.09
N PHE A 293 -23.80 6.22 7.77
CA PHE A 293 -23.99 5.68 6.43
C PHE A 293 -25.37 5.94 5.85
N ASP A 294 -26.26 6.62 6.61
CA ASP A 294 -27.59 7.01 6.15
C ASP A 294 -27.73 8.53 6.11
N LYS A 295 -27.76 9.07 4.89
CA LYS A 295 -27.94 10.50 4.62
C LYS A 295 -29.23 11.06 5.22
N SER A 296 -30.27 10.25 5.39
CA SER A 296 -31.55 10.69 5.96
C SER A 296 -31.47 11.00 7.46
N SER A 297 -30.40 10.57 8.14
CA SER A 297 -30.17 10.84 9.55
C SER A 297 -29.66 12.26 9.85
N LEU A 298 -29.37 13.06 8.80
CA LEU A 298 -28.87 14.43 8.90
C LEU A 298 -30.01 15.44 9.06
N LYS A 299 -29.90 16.35 10.02
CA LYS A 299 -30.94 17.36 10.31
C LYS A 299 -30.73 18.70 9.59
N ILE A 300 -29.57 18.97 8.99
CA ILE A 300 -29.23 20.27 8.36
C ILE A 300 -28.26 20.03 7.20
N VAL A 301 -28.51 20.64 6.04
CA VAL A 301 -27.61 20.66 4.87
C VAL A 301 -27.34 22.13 4.53
N GLU A 302 -26.08 22.56 4.61
CA GLU A 302 -25.66 23.85 4.05
C GLU A 302 -24.75 23.60 2.83
N PRO A 303 -25.18 23.99 1.61
CA PRO A 303 -24.35 23.81 0.43
C PRO A 303 -23.16 24.77 0.45
N ILE A 304 -21.98 24.30 0.04
CA ILE A 304 -20.76 25.11 0.00
C ILE A 304 -20.27 25.20 -1.44
N THR A 305 -20.14 26.43 -1.93
CA THR A 305 -19.67 26.74 -3.26
C THR A 305 -18.23 27.25 -3.21
N ILE A 306 -17.33 26.64 -3.98
CA ILE A 306 -15.92 27.04 -4.05
C ILE A 306 -15.65 27.71 -5.40
N LEU A 307 -15.14 28.94 -5.36
CA LEU A 307 -15.07 29.83 -6.52
C LEU A 307 -13.69 29.84 -7.24
N GLY A 308 -12.63 29.25 -6.66
CA GLY A 308 -11.31 29.13 -7.32
C GLY A 308 -10.09 29.10 -6.38
N ALA A 309 -8.87 29.07 -6.94
CA ALA A 309 -7.59 29.08 -6.21
C ALA A 309 -6.56 30.05 -6.85
N ARG A 310 -5.59 30.58 -6.08
CA ARG A 310 -4.47 31.44 -6.54
C ARG A 310 -3.19 31.18 -5.73
N HIS A 311 -2.01 31.39 -6.34
CA HIS A 311 -0.66 31.34 -5.72
C HIS A 311 -0.22 29.97 -5.14
N LEU A 312 -0.06 28.97 -6.00
CA LEU A 312 0.45 27.65 -5.63
C LEU A 312 2.00 27.64 -5.62
N PRO A 313 2.66 26.82 -4.77
CA PRO A 313 4.11 26.83 -4.62
C PRO A 313 4.81 26.05 -5.75
N LYS A 314 6.09 26.36 -5.98
CA LYS A 314 6.94 25.73 -7.02
C LYS A 314 7.85 24.66 -6.41
N ASN A 315 8.02 23.52 -7.09
CA ASN A 315 9.10 22.55 -6.83
C ASN A 315 9.97 22.36 -8.07
N GLY A 316 11.29 22.21 -7.90
CA GLY A 316 12.18 21.63 -8.91
C GLY A 316 12.86 22.58 -9.91
N ARG A 317 13.73 21.97 -10.75
CA ARG A 317 14.56 22.61 -11.78
C ARG A 317 13.92 22.60 -13.18
N SER A 318 12.83 21.86 -13.38
CA SER A 318 12.04 21.84 -14.63
C SER A 318 10.87 22.82 -14.55
N ILE A 319 10.34 23.23 -15.71
CA ILE A 319 9.09 23.98 -15.77
C ILE A 319 7.95 22.96 -15.63
N VAL A 320 7.17 23.07 -14.58
CA VAL A 320 6.08 22.13 -14.29
C VAL A 320 4.83 22.46 -15.12
N CYS A 321 4.03 21.44 -15.44
CA CYS A 321 2.70 21.55 -16.04
C CYS A 321 1.62 21.32 -14.98
N PRO A 322 1.21 22.34 -14.19
CA PRO A 322 0.42 22.08 -13.01
C PRO A 322 -1.07 21.89 -13.31
N PHE A 323 -1.74 21.13 -12.46
CA PHE A 323 -3.19 21.14 -12.29
C PHE A 323 -3.56 20.97 -10.81
N VAL A 324 -4.80 21.33 -10.47
CA VAL A 324 -5.31 21.26 -9.10
C VAL A 324 -6.45 20.25 -9.02
N GLU A 325 -6.33 19.30 -8.11
CA GLU A 325 -7.43 18.47 -7.64
C GLU A 325 -8.05 19.09 -6.39
N VAL A 326 -9.37 19.24 -6.40
CA VAL A 326 -10.18 19.65 -5.25
C VAL A 326 -11.04 18.47 -4.85
N GLU A 327 -10.88 18.03 -3.61
CA GLU A 327 -11.54 16.86 -3.04
C GLU A 327 -12.33 17.26 -1.78
N VAL A 328 -13.58 16.82 -1.70
CA VAL A 328 -14.31 16.75 -0.44
C VAL A 328 -14.07 15.36 0.16
N CYS A 329 -13.52 15.31 1.37
CA CYS A 329 -13.37 14.07 2.15
C CYS A 329 -14.31 14.11 3.34
N GLY A 330 -15.11 13.07 3.56
CA GLY A 330 -16.04 13.01 4.68
C GLY A 330 -16.81 11.70 4.68
N SER A 331 -18.12 11.75 4.89
CA SER A 331 -19.00 10.61 4.66
C SER A 331 -18.95 10.14 3.19
N GLU A 332 -19.27 8.87 2.94
CA GLU A 332 -19.29 8.29 1.59
C GLU A 332 -20.16 9.11 0.62
N PHE A 333 -21.31 9.58 1.08
CA PHE A 333 -22.27 10.35 0.26
C PHE A 333 -21.88 11.82 0.03
N ASP A 334 -20.84 12.33 0.71
CA ASP A 334 -20.29 13.68 0.50
C ASP A 334 -18.98 13.65 -0.29
N SER A 335 -18.30 12.50 -0.30
CA SER A 335 -16.97 12.35 -0.87
C SER A 335 -16.99 12.48 -2.40
N SER A 336 -16.26 13.46 -2.92
CA SER A 336 -16.25 13.79 -4.34
C SER A 336 -14.98 14.53 -4.73
N LYS A 337 -14.59 14.44 -6.00
CA LYS A 337 -13.36 15.02 -6.54
C LYS A 337 -13.63 15.73 -7.86
N ASN A 338 -12.98 16.87 -8.05
CA ASN A 338 -12.93 17.58 -9.32
C ASN A 338 -11.51 18.05 -9.59
N LYS A 339 -11.12 18.18 -10.86
CA LYS A 339 -9.81 18.68 -11.25
C LYS A 339 -9.88 19.80 -12.28
N THR A 340 -8.93 20.74 -12.19
CA THR A 340 -8.72 21.75 -13.23
C THR A 340 -8.11 21.11 -14.47
N ASP A 341 -8.07 21.88 -15.56
CA ASP A 341 -7.28 21.48 -16.72
C ASP A 341 -5.78 21.71 -16.41
N VAL A 342 -4.92 21.07 -17.20
CA VAL A 342 -3.47 21.22 -17.07
C VAL A 342 -3.03 22.53 -17.72
N VAL A 343 -2.17 23.29 -17.05
CA VAL A 343 -1.53 24.47 -17.63
C VAL A 343 -0.14 24.05 -18.09
N ALA A 344 0.15 24.16 -19.38
CA ALA A 344 1.45 23.82 -19.92
C ALA A 344 2.53 24.83 -19.48
N ASP A 345 3.70 24.30 -19.10
CA ASP A 345 4.95 25.05 -18.90
C ASP A 345 4.81 26.33 -18.05
N ASN A 346 3.99 26.29 -17.00
CA ASN A 346 3.79 27.45 -16.13
C ASN A 346 3.65 27.07 -14.66
N GLY A 347 4.79 26.88 -14.00
CA GLY A 347 4.86 26.66 -12.56
C GLY A 347 4.98 27.91 -11.68
N LEU A 348 5.14 29.10 -12.27
CA LEU A 348 5.41 30.33 -11.49
C LEU A 348 4.11 31.07 -11.16
N ASN A 349 3.22 31.20 -12.13
CA ASN A 349 1.95 31.90 -12.00
C ASN A 349 0.88 31.28 -12.93
N PRO A 350 0.58 29.98 -12.80
CA PRO A 350 -0.49 29.36 -13.57
C PRO A 350 -1.82 30.04 -13.27
N VAL A 351 -2.62 30.25 -14.32
CA VAL A 351 -3.97 30.80 -14.22
C VAL A 351 -4.94 29.81 -14.85
N TRP A 352 -5.79 29.22 -14.02
CA TRP A 352 -6.94 28.44 -14.47
C TRP A 352 -8.13 29.36 -14.58
N LEU A 353 -8.43 29.82 -15.81
CA LEU A 353 -9.54 30.71 -16.08
C LEU A 353 -10.87 29.93 -16.06
N PHE A 354 -11.83 30.42 -15.27
CA PHE A 354 -13.27 30.08 -15.36
C PHE A 354 -13.69 28.61 -15.16
N LYS A 355 -13.12 27.90 -14.17
CA LYS A 355 -13.67 26.60 -13.71
C LYS A 355 -14.17 26.72 -12.26
N GLN A 356 -15.48 26.77 -12.09
CA GLN A 356 -16.13 26.74 -10.78
C GLN A 356 -16.47 25.29 -10.42
N PHE A 357 -16.17 24.89 -9.19
CA PHE A 357 -16.56 23.59 -8.66
C PHE A 357 -17.65 23.77 -7.61
N VAL A 358 -18.74 23.04 -7.77
CA VAL A 358 -19.85 23.00 -6.81
C VAL A 358 -19.82 21.63 -6.15
N PHE A 359 -19.87 21.62 -4.82
CA PHE A 359 -19.87 20.41 -4.01
C PHE A 359 -21.06 20.42 -3.06
N ASP A 360 -21.90 19.39 -3.14
CA ASP A 360 -23.06 19.24 -2.26
C ASP A 360 -22.65 18.48 -0.99
N ILE A 361 -22.35 19.22 0.08
CA ILE A 361 -21.91 18.66 1.37
C ILE A 361 -23.10 18.56 2.32
N ASN A 362 -23.51 17.33 2.63
CA ASN A 362 -24.66 17.06 3.49
C ASN A 362 -24.29 17.10 4.97
N ASN A 363 -23.08 16.67 5.34
CA ASN A 363 -22.59 16.71 6.72
C ASN A 363 -21.35 17.63 6.86
N PRO A 364 -21.53 18.97 6.86
CA PRO A 364 -20.41 19.91 6.93
C PRO A 364 -19.62 19.84 8.26
N GLU A 365 -20.22 19.30 9.32
CA GLU A 365 -19.57 19.06 10.61
C GLU A 365 -18.52 17.93 10.55
N PHE A 366 -18.61 17.04 9.56
CA PHE A 366 -17.63 15.97 9.29
C PHE A 366 -17.22 15.97 7.81
N ALA A 367 -16.77 17.12 7.32
CA ALA A 367 -16.25 17.25 5.98
C ALA A 367 -14.94 18.04 5.98
N PHE A 368 -14.07 17.65 5.05
CA PHE A 368 -12.78 18.28 4.79
C PHE A 368 -12.73 18.69 3.33
N LEU A 369 -12.23 19.89 3.10
CA LEU A 369 -11.90 20.36 1.78
C LEU A 369 -10.39 20.26 1.58
N ARG A 370 -10.00 19.46 0.59
CA ARG A 370 -8.60 19.13 0.27
C ARG A 370 -8.26 19.64 -1.12
N PHE A 371 -7.21 20.44 -1.19
CA PHE A 371 -6.58 20.91 -2.41
C PHE A 371 -5.28 20.15 -2.59
N VAL A 372 -5.07 19.55 -3.76
CA VAL A 372 -3.81 18.91 -4.12
C VAL A 372 -3.35 19.49 -5.45
N VAL A 373 -2.10 19.92 -5.49
CA VAL A 373 -1.45 20.39 -6.70
C VAL A 373 -0.60 19.26 -7.24
N TYR A 374 -0.79 18.95 -8.51
CA TYR A 374 -0.01 17.96 -9.24
C TYR A 374 0.71 18.64 -10.40
N GLU A 375 1.81 18.02 -10.85
CA GLU A 375 2.44 18.23 -12.14
C GLU A 375 2.11 17.04 -13.03
N GLU A 376 1.69 17.29 -14.27
CA GLU A 376 1.63 16.25 -15.29
C GLU A 376 3.00 16.16 -15.98
N ASP A 377 3.63 14.98 -15.95
CA ASP A 377 4.91 14.78 -16.62
C ASP A 377 4.76 14.43 -18.12
N MET A 378 5.89 14.20 -18.78
CA MET A 378 5.94 13.87 -20.22
C MET A 378 5.23 12.56 -20.58
N PHE A 379 4.95 11.69 -19.61
CA PHE A 379 4.23 10.43 -19.77
C PHE A 379 2.75 10.55 -19.37
N SER A 380 2.28 11.76 -19.07
CA SER A 380 0.94 12.05 -18.55
C SER A 380 0.67 11.49 -17.15
N ASP A 381 1.73 11.21 -16.38
CA ASP A 381 1.60 10.74 -15.00
C ASP A 381 1.50 11.94 -14.02
N PRO A 382 0.55 11.92 -13.08
CA PRO A 382 0.38 12.99 -12.10
C PRO A 382 1.36 12.84 -10.93
N ASN A 383 2.25 13.82 -10.78
CA ASN A 383 3.26 13.89 -9.72
C ASN A 383 2.86 14.90 -8.66
N PHE A 384 2.84 14.50 -7.38
CA PHE A 384 2.44 15.38 -6.28
C PHE A 384 3.40 16.57 -6.11
N LEU A 385 2.85 17.78 -5.97
CA LEU A 385 3.63 18.99 -5.69
C LEU A 385 3.37 19.54 -4.28
N ALA A 386 2.10 19.78 -3.94
CA ALA A 386 1.71 20.43 -2.69
C ALA A 386 0.27 20.09 -2.31
N GLN A 387 -0.10 20.33 -1.06
CA GLN A 387 -1.47 20.14 -0.61
C GLN A 387 -1.88 21.14 0.47
N ALA A 388 -3.18 21.36 0.61
CA ALA A 388 -3.77 21.99 1.78
C ALA A 388 -5.13 21.34 2.07
N THR A 389 -5.37 20.95 3.32
CA THR A 389 -6.63 20.30 3.75
C THR A 389 -7.17 21.07 4.93
N PHE A 390 -8.44 21.42 4.85
CA PHE A 390 -9.13 22.23 5.85
C PHE A 390 -10.44 21.56 6.24
N PRO A 391 -10.78 21.51 7.54
CA PRO A 391 -12.14 21.21 7.97
C PRO A 391 -13.10 22.24 7.38
N VAL A 392 -14.22 21.78 6.83
CA VAL A 392 -15.22 22.62 6.18
C VAL A 392 -15.76 23.71 7.11
N LYS A 393 -16.04 23.36 8.37
CA LYS A 393 -16.49 24.29 9.42
C LYS A 393 -15.52 25.45 9.68
N GLY A 394 -14.24 25.28 9.37
CA GLY A 394 -13.21 26.31 9.56
C GLY A 394 -13.03 27.25 8.36
N LEU A 395 -13.76 27.04 7.26
CA LEU A 395 -13.64 27.86 6.06
C LEU A 395 -14.31 29.22 6.26
N LYS A 396 -13.60 30.30 5.89
CA LYS A 396 -14.16 31.65 5.83
C LYS A 396 -14.79 31.87 4.46
N THR A 397 -15.90 32.60 4.42
CA THR A 397 -16.52 33.05 3.16
C THR A 397 -15.81 34.30 2.62
N GLY A 398 -15.78 34.46 1.30
CA GLY A 398 -15.14 35.60 0.60
C GLY A 398 -13.85 35.23 -0.15
N THR A 399 -13.20 36.23 -0.75
CA THR A 399 -11.92 36.08 -1.45
C THR A 399 -10.76 36.10 -0.45
N GLY A 400 -10.25 34.92 -0.07
CA GLY A 400 -9.10 34.77 0.82
C GLY A 400 -8.00 33.90 0.20
N GLY A 401 -6.73 34.21 0.50
CA GLY A 401 -5.60 33.37 0.09
C GLY A 401 -5.48 32.12 0.98
N LEU A 402 -5.21 30.96 0.38
CA LEU A 402 -4.93 29.71 1.09
C LEU A 402 -3.41 29.51 1.15
N PRO A 403 -2.77 29.47 2.33
CA PRO A 403 -1.36 29.12 2.41
C PRO A 403 -1.20 27.61 2.11
N PRO A 404 -0.45 27.23 1.05
CA PRO A 404 -0.17 25.83 0.76
C PRO A 404 0.73 25.23 1.85
N ALA A 405 0.49 23.99 2.26
CA ALA A 405 1.41 23.25 3.11
C ALA A 405 2.38 22.45 2.21
N PRO A 406 3.71 22.59 2.40
CA PRO A 406 4.65 21.68 1.77
C PRO A 406 4.47 20.24 2.32
N PRO A 407 4.92 19.19 1.61
CA PRO A 407 4.99 17.86 2.18
C PRO A 407 5.77 17.91 3.51
N LEU A 408 5.23 17.26 4.54
CA LEU A 408 5.93 17.11 5.81
C LEU A 408 7.28 16.43 5.55
N HIS A 409 8.33 17.08 6.04
CA HIS A 409 9.75 16.71 5.89
C HIS A 409 10.37 16.90 4.51
N ALA A 410 10.31 18.10 3.94
CA ALA A 410 11.50 18.63 3.28
C ALA A 410 12.43 19.19 4.39
N PRO A 411 13.65 18.66 4.61
CA PRO A 411 14.58 19.30 5.53
C PRO A 411 14.76 20.74 5.08
N SER A 412 14.58 21.69 6.00
CA SER A 412 14.93 23.09 5.76
C SER A 412 16.37 23.13 5.24
N PRO A 413 16.64 23.65 4.03
CA PRO A 413 18.02 23.96 3.68
C PRO A 413 18.47 25.03 4.69
N ARG A 414 19.51 24.70 5.46
CA ARG A 414 20.22 25.67 6.27
C ARG A 414 20.87 26.73 5.39
#